data_AF-A0A1G7RLG1-F1
#
_entry.id   AF-A0A1G7RLG1-F1
#
_cell.length_a   1.000
_cell.length_b   1.000
_cell.length_c   1.000
_cell.angle_alpha   90.00
_cell.angle_beta   90.00
_cell.angle_gamma   90.00
#
_symmetry.space_group_name_H-M   'P 1'
#
loop_
_entity.id
_entity.type
_entity.pdbx_description
1 polymer ?
#
loop_
_entity_poly.entity_id
_entity_poly.type
_entity_poly.pdbx_seq_one_letter_code
_entity_poly.pdbx_strand_id
1 'polypeptide(L)'
;MRLRYVVLAIAAIFSLSACSSGSTTSSDADLKNKISALENEVATLKKENKKLEEKVNLAETNSSKNEVTQSASKTESTSDESYTTYSSELFSIDYPKGWDEIDASRFNTPLLKFAVKTDNLEKMFSENINVTVQKNSPFLKTSVDDIVDETVNYYISSGEEQAGIKDFKKTNLKPKKFGNFEAGILTGSYKHVETGNDIVLTQYFVPTDSIILAVSITFTQSFYDEQGKDIIDHVFESLVIPD
;
A
#
# COMPACT_ATOMS: atom_id res chain seq x y z
N MET A 1 18.36 -7.79 -23.73
CA MET A 1 18.21 -6.81 -22.63
C MET A 1 16.99 -7.24 -21.85
N ARG A 2 17.12 -7.71 -20.59
CA ARG A 2 15.94 -8.03 -19.77
C ARG A 2 15.48 -6.75 -19.10
N LEU A 3 14.25 -6.32 -19.39
CA LEU A 3 13.54 -5.39 -18.49
C LEU A 3 13.37 -6.15 -17.16
N ARG A 4 13.74 -5.51 -16.05
CA ARG A 4 13.38 -6.01 -14.71
C ARG A 4 12.04 -5.38 -14.36
N TYR A 5 10.99 -6.17 -14.31
CA TYR A 5 9.67 -5.73 -13.89
C TYR A 5 9.62 -5.77 -12.36
N VAL A 6 10.38 -4.88 -11.73
CA VAL A 6 10.36 -4.69 -10.28
C VAL A 6 9.06 -4.01 -9.88
N VAL A 7 7.98 -4.80 -9.88
CA VAL A 7 6.74 -4.51 -9.18
C VAL A 7 7.09 -4.53 -7.69
N LEU A 8 7.52 -3.37 -7.20
CA LEU A 8 7.77 -3.11 -5.78
C LEU A 8 6.44 -3.15 -5.05
N ALA A 9 5.98 -4.36 -4.76
CA ALA A 9 4.79 -4.60 -3.97
C ALA A 9 5.12 -4.43 -2.49
N ILE A 10 4.63 -3.32 -1.93
CA ILE A 10 5.13 -2.74 -0.69
C ILE A 10 4.38 -3.32 0.52
N ALA A 11 4.63 -4.60 0.83
CA ALA A 11 3.91 -5.29 1.92
C ALA A 11 4.27 -4.79 3.34
N ALA A 12 5.34 -4.00 3.49
CA ALA A 12 5.59 -3.21 4.71
C ALA A 12 5.93 -1.75 4.37
N ILE A 13 5.00 -0.86 4.73
CA ILE A 13 5.26 0.57 4.98
C ILE A 13 5.11 0.89 6.48
N PHE A 14 4.48 0.01 7.26
CA PHE A 14 4.04 0.26 8.63
C PHE A 14 4.91 -0.44 9.66
N SER A 15 6.17 -0.01 9.74
CA SER A 15 7.10 -0.31 10.84
C SER A 15 7.56 1.01 11.47
N LEU A 16 6.86 1.45 12.52
CA LEU A 16 7.08 2.79 13.09
C LEU A 16 6.64 2.89 14.57
N SER A 17 7.26 2.08 15.45
CA SER A 17 7.29 2.38 16.89
C SER A 17 8.59 1.94 17.55
N ALA A 18 9.22 2.87 18.25
CA ALA A 18 10.61 2.77 18.65
C ALA A 18 10.88 1.81 19.82
N CYS A 19 12.06 1.18 19.80
CA CYS A 19 12.95 1.19 20.97
C CYS A 19 14.42 1.03 20.56
N SER A 20 15.35 1.37 21.47
CA SER A 20 16.79 1.36 21.21
C SER A 20 17.58 0.53 22.23
N SER A 21 18.61 -0.17 21.77
CA SER A 21 19.77 -0.55 22.59
C SER A 21 21.02 -0.63 21.69
N GLY A 22 22.20 -0.27 22.24
CA GLY A 22 23.46 -0.18 21.47
C GLY A 22 24.27 -1.49 21.45
N SER A 23 25.59 -1.50 21.26
CA SER A 23 26.62 -0.45 21.07
C SER A 23 27.94 -1.16 20.63
N THR A 24 29.05 -0.57 20.16
CA THR A 24 29.65 0.79 20.05
C THR A 24 30.44 0.84 18.69
N THR A 25 31.27 1.82 18.27
CA THR A 25 31.83 3.09 18.79
C THR A 25 31.96 4.11 17.65
N SER A 26 31.66 5.40 17.89
CA SER A 26 32.38 6.61 17.43
C SER A 26 31.51 7.86 17.61
N SER A 27 32.10 8.99 17.98
CA SER A 27 31.47 10.33 17.90
C SER A 27 30.18 10.56 18.72
N ASP A 28 30.10 10.03 19.95
CA ASP A 28 28.95 10.24 20.87
C ASP A 28 28.63 11.73 21.13
N ALA A 29 29.64 12.61 21.03
CA ALA A 29 29.49 14.07 21.07
C ALA A 29 28.87 14.65 19.78
N ASP A 30 29.28 14.20 18.59
CA ASP A 30 28.70 14.68 17.32
C ASP A 30 27.27 14.20 17.15
N LEU A 31 26.93 13.00 17.65
CA LEU A 31 25.55 12.51 17.68
C LEU A 31 24.68 13.42 18.57
N LYS A 32 25.13 13.79 19.77
CA LYS A 32 24.43 14.75 20.64
C LYS A 32 24.29 16.13 19.98
N ASN A 33 25.34 16.65 19.36
CA ASN A 33 25.29 17.92 18.63
C ASN A 33 24.29 17.88 17.45
N LYS A 34 24.25 16.77 16.70
CA LYS A 34 23.29 16.56 15.59
C LYS A 34 21.86 16.42 16.09
N ILE A 35 21.62 15.70 17.18
CA ILE A 35 20.30 15.59 17.82
C ILE A 35 19.81 16.98 18.24
N SER A 36 20.63 17.76 18.96
CA SER A 36 20.25 19.12 19.36
C SER A 36 20.06 20.08 18.18
N ALA A 37 20.73 19.87 17.04
CA ALA A 37 20.45 20.63 15.82
C ALA A 37 19.06 20.27 15.25
N LEU A 38 18.77 18.96 15.11
CA LEU A 38 17.50 18.45 14.60
C LEU A 38 16.30 18.83 15.49
N GLU A 39 16.48 18.84 16.82
CA GLU A 39 15.44 19.29 17.77
C GLU A 39 15.08 20.77 17.56
N ASN A 40 16.07 21.63 17.30
CA ASN A 40 15.84 23.04 16.98
C ASN A 40 15.22 23.25 15.59
N GLU A 41 15.57 22.42 14.61
CA GLU A 41 14.96 22.42 13.27
C GLU A 41 13.47 21.99 13.34
N VAL A 42 13.16 20.90 14.05
CA VAL A 42 11.78 20.46 14.32
C VAL A 42 10.99 21.51 15.11
N ALA A 43 11.61 22.19 16.08
CA ALA A 43 10.98 23.30 16.82
C ALA A 43 10.75 24.56 15.96
N THR A 44 11.46 24.69 14.83
CA THR A 44 11.26 25.76 13.84
C THR A 44 10.15 25.39 12.86
N LEU A 45 10.22 24.19 12.27
CA LEU A 45 9.18 23.66 11.36
C LEU A 45 7.79 23.61 12.02
N LYS A 46 7.70 23.25 13.32
CA LYS A 46 6.43 23.30 14.07
C LYS A 46 5.86 24.73 14.23
N LYS A 47 6.70 25.76 14.26
CA LYS A 47 6.25 27.17 14.26
C LYS A 47 5.82 27.63 12.88
N GLU A 48 6.47 27.13 11.82
CA GLU A 48 6.09 27.45 10.44
C GLU A 48 4.78 26.77 10.04
N ASN A 49 4.57 25.50 10.37
CA ASN A 49 3.29 24.80 10.16
C ASN A 49 2.14 25.51 10.88
N LYS A 50 2.30 25.88 12.16
CA LYS A 50 1.27 26.66 12.87
C LYS A 50 0.95 27.99 12.16
N LYS A 51 1.98 28.66 11.61
CA LYS A 51 1.84 29.91 10.84
C LYS A 51 1.25 29.70 9.43
N LEU A 52 1.20 28.47 8.94
CA LEU A 52 0.48 28.07 7.72
C LEU A 52 -0.97 27.70 8.04
N GLU A 53 -1.24 26.98 9.13
CA GLU A 53 -2.59 26.71 9.66
C GLU A 53 -3.35 28.03 9.95
N GLU A 54 -2.69 29.00 10.58
CA GLU A 54 -3.22 30.36 10.81
C GLU A 54 -3.46 31.15 9.51
N LYS A 55 -2.86 30.75 8.37
CA LYS A 55 -3.13 31.34 7.04
C LYS A 55 -4.25 30.63 6.29
N VAL A 56 -4.37 29.30 6.39
CA VAL A 56 -5.44 28.53 5.74
C VAL A 56 -6.80 28.94 6.31
N ASN A 57 -6.91 29.08 7.64
CA ASN A 57 -8.10 29.61 8.32
C ASN A 57 -8.47 31.07 7.96
N LEU A 58 -7.62 31.79 7.22
CA LEU A 58 -7.92 33.13 6.68
C LEU A 58 -8.28 33.12 5.18
N ALA A 59 -8.17 31.97 4.50
CA ALA A 59 -8.46 31.83 3.07
C ALA A 59 -9.85 31.24 2.79
N GLU A 60 -10.33 30.34 3.66
CA GLU A 60 -11.52 29.51 3.39
C GLU A 60 -12.87 30.25 3.51
N THR A 61 -12.90 31.50 3.97
CA THR A 61 -14.15 32.28 4.14
C THR A 61 -14.71 32.87 2.82
N ASN A 62 -14.03 32.70 1.68
CA ASN A 62 -14.38 33.37 0.41
C ASN A 62 -14.32 32.46 -0.84
N SER A 63 -15.02 31.33 -0.84
CA SER A 63 -15.56 30.78 -2.10
C SER A 63 -16.76 29.86 -1.88
N SER A 64 -17.87 30.11 -2.58
CA SER A 64 -19.05 29.24 -2.59
C SER A 64 -19.93 29.53 -3.82
N LYS A 65 -20.48 28.45 -4.41
CA LYS A 65 -21.17 28.36 -5.73
C LYS A 65 -20.20 28.38 -6.93
N ASN A 66 -20.27 27.41 -7.85
CA ASN A 66 -21.49 26.99 -8.57
C ASN A 66 -21.70 25.48 -8.69
N GLU A 67 -22.96 25.09 -8.90
CA GLU A 67 -23.38 23.77 -9.38
C GLU A 67 -23.29 23.67 -10.91
N VAL A 68 -22.95 22.49 -11.44
CA VAL A 68 -23.38 22.03 -12.77
C VAL A 68 -23.66 20.52 -12.68
N THR A 69 -24.80 20.07 -13.21
CA THR A 69 -25.26 18.68 -13.11
C THR A 69 -25.32 18.01 -14.49
N GLN A 70 -24.59 16.90 -14.67
CA GLN A 70 -24.87 15.82 -15.64
C GLN A 70 -23.93 14.63 -15.30
N SER A 71 -24.41 13.48 -14.81
CA SER A 71 -25.33 12.49 -15.42
C SER A 71 -24.62 11.52 -16.38
N ALA A 72 -24.02 10.47 -15.82
CA ALA A 72 -23.59 9.26 -16.52
C ALA A 72 -24.04 8.00 -15.74
N SER A 73 -24.25 6.90 -16.46
CA SER A 73 -24.93 5.67 -16.01
C SER A 73 -24.46 5.12 -14.64
N LYS A 74 -25.38 5.07 -13.67
CA LYS A 74 -25.17 4.31 -12.42
C LYS A 74 -25.46 2.82 -12.68
N THR A 75 -24.42 2.01 -12.81
CA THR A 75 -24.53 0.58 -12.50
C THR A 75 -24.86 0.46 -11.00
N GLU A 76 -25.91 -0.26 -10.64
CA GLU A 76 -26.26 -0.46 -9.24
C GLU A 76 -25.31 -1.47 -8.59
N SER A 77 -24.20 -0.97 -8.04
CA SER A 77 -23.56 -1.65 -6.92
C SER A 77 -24.54 -1.67 -5.74
N THR A 78 -24.85 -2.87 -5.25
CA THR A 78 -25.42 -3.05 -3.92
C THR A 78 -24.34 -2.63 -2.93
N SER A 79 -24.44 -1.39 -2.43
CA SER A 79 -23.51 -0.86 -1.45
C SER A 79 -23.68 -1.60 -0.13
N ASP A 80 -22.84 -2.62 0.10
CA ASP A 80 -22.70 -3.22 1.41
C ASP A 80 -22.21 -2.13 2.39
N GLU A 81 -22.97 -1.87 3.45
CA GLU A 81 -22.68 -0.77 4.37
C GLU A 81 -21.37 -0.96 5.16
N SER A 82 -20.72 -2.12 5.03
CA SER A 82 -19.42 -2.46 5.62
C SER A 82 -18.21 -2.04 4.77
N TYR A 83 -18.38 -1.57 3.53
CA TYR A 83 -17.29 -1.16 2.64
C TYR A 83 -17.31 0.35 2.30
N THR A 84 -16.23 0.83 1.70
CA THR A 84 -16.06 2.18 1.16
C THR A 84 -15.24 2.08 -0.13
N THR A 85 -15.64 2.83 -1.18
CA THR A 85 -15.01 2.75 -2.50
C THR A 85 -13.98 3.86 -2.69
N TYR A 86 -12.72 3.49 -2.87
CA TYR A 86 -11.70 4.40 -3.43
C TYR A 86 -11.86 4.48 -4.95
N SER A 87 -11.66 5.67 -5.54
CA SER A 87 -11.78 5.87 -6.99
C SER A 87 -10.76 6.89 -7.51
N SER A 88 -10.22 6.61 -8.70
CA SER A 88 -9.19 7.39 -9.38
C SER A 88 -9.30 7.24 -10.89
N GLU A 89 -8.55 8.05 -11.65
CA GLU A 89 -8.43 7.91 -13.11
C GLU A 89 -7.84 6.56 -13.57
N LEU A 90 -7.20 5.80 -12.68
CA LEU A 90 -6.49 4.55 -13.00
C LEU A 90 -7.25 3.29 -12.57
N PHE A 91 -8.05 3.38 -11.50
CA PHE A 91 -8.87 2.28 -10.97
C PHE A 91 -9.84 2.79 -9.90
N SER A 92 -10.88 2.01 -9.62
CA SER A 92 -11.62 2.05 -8.36
C SER A 92 -11.59 0.68 -7.68
N ILE A 93 -11.67 0.66 -6.35
CA ILE A 93 -11.66 -0.57 -5.53
C ILE A 93 -12.37 -0.30 -4.20
N ASP A 94 -13.09 -1.28 -3.68
CA ASP A 94 -13.62 -1.20 -2.31
C ASP A 94 -12.55 -1.58 -1.28
N TYR A 95 -12.69 -1.04 -0.08
CA TYR A 95 -11.96 -1.44 1.11
C TYR A 95 -12.87 -1.39 2.35
N PRO A 96 -12.56 -2.12 3.44
CA PRO A 96 -13.46 -2.17 4.59
C PRO A 96 -13.57 -0.82 5.29
N LYS A 97 -14.79 -0.44 5.63
CA LYS A 97 -15.15 0.83 6.26
C LYS A 97 -14.52 0.94 7.66
N GLY A 98 -14.01 2.13 7.97
CA GLY A 98 -13.30 2.38 9.24
C GLY A 98 -11.82 1.98 9.21
N TRP A 99 -11.28 1.61 8.05
CA TRP A 99 -9.85 1.63 7.80
C TRP A 99 -9.39 3.04 7.43
N ASP A 100 -8.23 3.46 7.91
CA ASP A 100 -7.63 4.76 7.63
C ASP A 100 -7.08 4.78 6.20
N GLU A 101 -7.46 5.78 5.39
CA GLU A 101 -6.71 6.13 4.18
C GLU A 101 -5.35 6.75 4.54
N ILE A 102 -4.35 6.46 3.72
CA ILE A 102 -2.96 6.80 3.99
C ILE A 102 -2.42 7.57 2.79
N ASP A 103 -2.02 8.82 3.03
CA ASP A 103 -1.46 9.71 2.02
C ASP A 103 -0.21 9.10 1.35
N ALA A 104 -0.45 8.51 0.17
CA ALA A 104 0.56 7.81 -0.62
C ALA A 104 1.72 8.73 -1.06
N SER A 105 1.52 10.06 -1.10
CA SER A 105 2.55 11.02 -1.50
C SER A 105 3.68 11.16 -0.47
N ARG A 106 3.44 10.72 0.77
CA ARG A 106 4.44 10.73 1.87
C ARG A 106 5.49 9.65 1.74
N PHE A 107 5.30 8.68 0.85
CA PHE A 107 6.25 7.60 0.61
C PHE A 107 7.05 7.86 -0.66
N ASN A 108 8.37 7.63 -0.61
CA ASN A 108 9.27 7.80 -1.76
C ASN A 108 9.14 6.62 -2.75
N THR A 109 7.92 6.25 -3.12
CA THR A 109 7.63 5.10 -3.99
C THR A 109 6.53 5.46 -4.98
N PRO A 110 6.87 6.09 -6.13
CA PRO A 110 5.90 6.67 -7.06
C PRO A 110 5.01 5.66 -7.78
N LEU A 111 5.22 4.35 -7.56
CA LEU A 111 4.33 3.28 -8.02
C LEU A 111 3.09 3.13 -7.13
N LEU A 112 3.17 3.47 -5.83
CA LEU A 112 2.03 3.43 -4.92
C LEU A 112 0.98 4.46 -5.34
N LYS A 113 -0.30 4.06 -5.37
CA LYS A 113 -1.44 4.92 -5.73
C LYS A 113 -2.49 5.01 -4.62
N PHE A 114 -2.66 3.93 -3.87
CA PHE A 114 -3.62 3.85 -2.78
C PHE A 114 -3.06 2.97 -1.66
N ALA A 115 -3.34 3.33 -0.41
CA ALA A 115 -3.04 2.53 0.76
C ALA A 115 -4.07 2.81 1.87
N VAL A 116 -4.54 1.75 2.52
CA VAL A 116 -5.40 1.80 3.71
C VAL A 116 -4.92 0.81 4.77
N LYS A 117 -5.20 1.12 6.04
CA LYS A 117 -4.89 0.23 7.18
C LYS A 117 -6.02 0.16 8.20
N THR A 118 -6.07 -0.91 8.99
CA THR A 118 -6.72 -0.87 10.31
C THR A 118 -5.96 0.05 11.26
N ASP A 119 -6.66 0.69 12.20
CA ASP A 119 -6.03 1.09 13.46
C ASP A 119 -6.11 -0.08 14.45
N ASN A 120 -4.99 -0.76 14.69
CA ASN A 120 -4.91 -1.92 15.56
C ASN A 120 -3.71 -1.80 16.50
N LEU A 121 -3.95 -1.15 17.65
CA LEU A 121 -2.96 -0.91 18.69
C LEU A 121 -2.58 -2.20 19.47
N GLU A 122 -3.38 -3.27 19.38
CA GLU A 122 -3.17 -4.50 20.16
C GLU A 122 -2.28 -5.51 19.44
N LYS A 123 -2.49 -5.76 18.13
CA LYS A 123 -1.75 -6.79 17.37
C LYS A 123 -0.33 -6.36 16.94
N MET A 124 0.13 -5.15 17.30
CA MET A 124 1.39 -4.50 16.91
C MET A 124 1.66 -4.34 15.40
N PHE A 125 0.84 -4.95 14.54
CA PHE A 125 0.88 -4.85 13.09
C PHE A 125 -0.46 -4.34 12.60
N SER A 126 -0.47 -3.37 11.68
CA SER A 126 -1.70 -2.89 11.05
C SER A 126 -1.98 -3.70 9.79
N GLU A 127 -3.12 -4.37 9.80
CA GLU A 127 -3.68 -5.03 8.62
C GLU A 127 -3.88 -3.98 7.52
N ASN A 128 -3.49 -4.28 6.26
CA ASN A 128 -3.40 -3.25 5.23
C ASN A 128 -3.72 -3.76 3.81
N ILE A 129 -4.20 -2.83 2.98
CA ILE A 129 -4.35 -2.98 1.52
C ILE A 129 -3.50 -1.89 0.88
N ASN A 130 -2.71 -2.23 -0.14
CA ASN A 130 -2.00 -1.28 -0.98
C ASN A 130 -2.19 -1.60 -2.46
N VAL A 131 -2.27 -0.56 -3.30
CA VAL A 131 -2.35 -0.70 -4.76
C VAL A 131 -1.19 0.02 -5.40
N THR A 132 -0.37 -0.72 -6.15
CA THR A 132 0.68 -0.16 -6.99
C THR A 132 0.32 -0.25 -8.47
N VAL A 133 0.75 0.76 -9.23
CA VAL A 133 0.54 0.85 -10.68
C VAL A 133 1.87 1.18 -11.35
N GLN A 134 2.36 0.22 -12.13
CA GLN A 134 3.54 0.34 -12.99
C GLN A 134 3.11 0.46 -14.45
N LYS A 135 3.85 1.19 -15.30
CA LYS A 135 3.62 1.18 -16.76
C LYS A 135 4.03 -0.17 -17.36
N ASN A 136 3.14 -0.79 -18.13
CA ASN A 136 3.46 -1.93 -18.97
C ASN A 136 3.96 -1.47 -20.36
N SER A 137 4.37 -2.41 -21.21
CA SER A 137 4.68 -2.15 -22.61
C SER A 137 3.70 -2.92 -23.50
N PRO A 138 2.91 -2.26 -24.38
CA PRO A 138 1.99 -2.96 -25.29
C PRO A 138 2.73 -3.83 -26.33
N PHE A 139 4.06 -3.68 -26.44
CA PHE A 139 4.92 -4.48 -27.31
C PHE A 139 5.56 -5.68 -26.60
N LEU A 140 5.45 -5.78 -25.27
CA LEU A 140 5.99 -6.89 -24.47
C LEU A 140 4.89 -7.41 -23.56
N LYS A 141 4.26 -8.53 -23.94
CA LYS A 141 3.29 -9.22 -23.09
C LYS A 141 3.99 -9.90 -21.91
N THR A 142 4.23 -9.11 -20.86
CA THR A 142 4.68 -9.57 -19.54
C THR A 142 3.64 -10.54 -18.99
N SER A 143 4.03 -11.80 -18.73
CA SER A 143 3.07 -12.79 -18.21
C SER A 143 2.86 -12.62 -16.70
N VAL A 144 1.73 -13.13 -16.21
CA VAL A 144 1.44 -13.20 -14.77
C VAL A 144 2.50 -14.03 -14.04
N ASP A 145 2.96 -15.12 -14.65
CA ASP A 145 3.99 -15.98 -14.06
C ASP A 145 5.34 -15.26 -13.97
N ASP A 146 5.74 -14.48 -14.98
CA ASP A 146 6.95 -13.63 -14.92
C ASP A 146 6.87 -12.61 -13.76
N ILE A 147 5.71 -11.94 -13.61
CA ILE A 147 5.48 -10.93 -12.55
C ILE A 147 5.54 -11.58 -11.17
N VAL A 148 4.89 -12.73 -11.01
CA VAL A 148 4.87 -13.48 -9.75
C VAL A 148 6.26 -13.98 -9.40
N ASP A 149 7.00 -14.55 -10.36
CA ASP A 149 8.33 -15.08 -10.07
C ASP A 149 9.37 -13.95 -9.85
N GLU A 150 9.30 -12.80 -10.54
CA GLU A 150 10.13 -11.63 -10.16
C GLU A 150 9.77 -11.11 -8.75
N THR A 151 8.48 -11.07 -8.38
CA THR A 151 8.03 -10.66 -7.03
C THR A 151 8.53 -11.62 -5.94
N VAL A 152 8.38 -12.93 -6.16
CA VAL A 152 8.81 -13.97 -5.21
C VAL A 152 10.33 -13.97 -5.07
N ASN A 153 11.08 -13.80 -6.16
CA ASN A 153 12.53 -13.67 -6.11
C ASN A 153 12.97 -12.41 -5.36
N TYR A 154 12.26 -11.29 -5.48
CA TYR A 154 12.52 -10.07 -4.70
C TYR A 154 12.32 -10.32 -3.20
N TYR A 155 11.19 -10.91 -2.79
CA TYR A 155 10.93 -11.19 -1.37
C TYR A 155 11.93 -12.19 -0.76
N ILE A 156 12.36 -13.21 -1.50
CA ILE A 156 13.38 -14.15 -1.03
C ILE A 156 14.78 -13.52 -0.97
N SER A 157 15.13 -12.65 -1.93
CA SER A 157 16.49 -12.12 -2.09
C SER A 157 16.73 -10.78 -1.39
N SER A 158 15.68 -10.05 -1.01
CA SER A 158 15.78 -8.69 -0.48
C SER A 158 14.63 -8.30 0.48
N GLY A 159 13.66 -9.19 0.71
CA GLY A 159 12.47 -8.88 1.53
C GLY A 159 12.79 -8.46 2.95
N GLU A 160 13.76 -9.11 3.61
CA GLU A 160 14.08 -8.85 5.02
C GLU A 160 14.70 -7.45 5.21
N GLU A 161 15.63 -7.06 4.34
CA GLU A 161 16.33 -5.76 4.42
C GLU A 161 15.51 -4.59 3.86
N GLN A 162 14.73 -4.81 2.79
CA GLN A 162 14.09 -3.73 2.02
C GLN A 162 12.58 -3.60 2.26
N ALA A 163 11.94 -4.60 2.87
CA ALA A 163 10.48 -4.68 2.98
C ALA A 163 9.98 -5.36 4.27
N GLY A 164 10.82 -5.59 5.29
CA GLY A 164 10.41 -6.19 6.57
C GLY A 164 9.84 -7.62 6.46
N ILE A 165 10.15 -8.33 5.37
CA ILE A 165 9.62 -9.65 5.01
C ILE A 165 10.68 -10.73 5.26
N LYS A 166 10.53 -11.49 6.34
CA LYS A 166 11.44 -12.61 6.67
C LYS A 166 10.84 -13.97 6.30
N ASP A 167 11.68 -14.89 5.83
CA ASP A 167 11.33 -16.30 5.54
C ASP A 167 10.13 -16.50 4.58
N PHE A 168 9.99 -15.62 3.56
CA PHE A 168 8.87 -15.62 2.62
C PHE A 168 8.69 -16.96 1.88
N LYS A 169 7.45 -17.43 1.80
CA LYS A 169 7.05 -18.66 1.10
C LYS A 169 5.83 -18.40 0.23
N LYS A 170 5.95 -18.65 -1.09
CA LYS A 170 4.83 -18.78 -2.03
C LYS A 170 3.99 -19.99 -1.60
N THR A 171 2.74 -19.79 -1.20
CA THR A 171 1.83 -20.86 -0.76
C THR A 171 0.82 -21.24 -1.84
N ASN A 172 0.42 -20.30 -2.71
CA ASN A 172 -0.50 -20.54 -3.82
C ASN A 172 -0.25 -19.58 -5.00
N LEU A 173 -0.68 -19.98 -6.19
CA LEU A 173 -0.93 -19.08 -7.32
C LEU A 173 -2.23 -19.55 -7.99
N LYS A 174 -3.29 -18.74 -7.89
CA LYS A 174 -4.61 -18.97 -8.49
C LYS A 174 -4.73 -18.11 -9.75
N PRO A 175 -4.72 -18.68 -10.97
CA PRO A 175 -5.05 -17.94 -12.19
C PRO A 175 -6.44 -17.30 -12.09
N LYS A 176 -6.57 -16.06 -12.55
CA LYS A 176 -7.83 -15.30 -12.65
C LYS A 176 -7.85 -14.58 -14.00
N LYS A 177 -8.97 -13.98 -14.38
CA LYS A 177 -9.06 -13.09 -15.55
C LYS A 177 -9.54 -11.72 -15.13
N PHE A 178 -9.04 -10.69 -15.78
CA PHE A 178 -9.55 -9.33 -15.67
C PHE A 178 -10.00 -8.87 -17.05
N GLY A 179 -11.31 -8.98 -17.32
CA GLY A 179 -11.84 -8.84 -18.68
C GLY A 179 -11.14 -9.81 -19.65
N ASN A 180 -10.45 -9.26 -20.64
CA ASN A 180 -9.67 -10.03 -21.63
C ASN A 180 -8.23 -10.34 -21.21
N PHE A 181 -7.73 -9.76 -20.10
CA PHE A 181 -6.36 -9.94 -19.62
C PHE A 181 -6.24 -11.19 -18.75
N GLU A 182 -5.15 -11.95 -18.94
CA GLU A 182 -4.75 -12.99 -17.98
C GLU A 182 -4.23 -12.31 -16.71
N ALA A 183 -4.70 -12.77 -15.55
CA ALA A 183 -4.41 -12.19 -14.24
C ALA A 183 -4.11 -13.31 -13.23
N GLY A 184 -3.64 -12.98 -12.03
CA GLY A 184 -3.34 -14.01 -11.03
C GLY A 184 -3.34 -13.51 -9.60
N ILE A 185 -3.83 -14.36 -8.71
CA ILE A 185 -3.77 -14.15 -7.26
C ILE A 185 -2.63 -15.01 -6.70
N LEU A 186 -1.54 -14.36 -6.34
CA LEU A 186 -0.46 -14.94 -5.53
C LEU A 186 -0.91 -14.96 -4.06
N THR A 187 -0.66 -16.06 -3.37
CA THR A 187 -0.69 -16.09 -1.90
C THR A 187 0.68 -16.53 -1.40
N GLY A 188 1.16 -15.90 -0.35
CA GLY A 188 2.34 -16.31 0.39
C GLY A 188 2.21 -16.02 1.88
N SER A 189 3.16 -16.54 2.66
CA SER A 189 3.30 -16.21 4.07
C SER A 189 4.74 -15.85 4.42
N TYR A 190 4.91 -15.02 5.45
CA TYR A 190 6.21 -14.54 5.93
C TYR A 190 6.13 -14.16 7.41
N LYS A 191 7.28 -13.91 8.04
CA LYS A 191 7.37 -13.32 9.38
C LYS A 191 7.74 -11.84 9.28
N HIS A 192 6.96 -10.95 9.89
CA HIS A 192 7.27 -9.52 9.91
C HIS A 192 8.50 -9.26 10.80
N VAL A 193 9.49 -8.52 10.28
CA VAL A 193 10.80 -8.35 10.95
C VAL A 193 10.70 -7.58 12.26
N GLU A 194 9.94 -6.48 12.32
CA GLU A 194 9.86 -5.63 13.52
C GLU A 194 9.05 -6.28 14.66
N THR A 195 7.94 -6.94 14.32
CA THR A 195 6.98 -7.46 15.33
C THR A 195 7.07 -8.96 15.57
N GLY A 196 7.74 -9.72 14.70
CA GLY A 196 7.79 -11.18 14.76
C GLY A 196 6.47 -11.88 14.40
N ASN A 197 5.41 -11.15 14.02
CA ASN A 197 4.12 -11.70 13.65
C ASN A 197 4.21 -12.59 12.40
N ASP A 198 3.43 -13.67 12.35
CA ASP A 198 3.22 -14.44 11.13
C ASP A 198 2.12 -13.79 10.28
N ILE A 199 2.45 -13.52 9.02
CA ILE A 199 1.67 -12.71 8.08
C ILE A 199 1.30 -13.55 6.85
N VAL A 200 0.06 -13.38 6.38
CA VAL A 200 -0.41 -13.82 5.07
C VAL A 200 -0.45 -12.62 4.13
N LEU A 201 0.21 -12.74 2.98
CA LEU A 201 0.21 -11.77 1.91
C LEU A 201 -0.54 -12.37 0.71
N THR A 202 -1.59 -11.70 0.26
CA THR A 202 -2.33 -12.08 -0.94
C THR A 202 -2.30 -10.93 -1.94
N GLN A 203 -1.97 -11.21 -3.20
CA GLN A 203 -1.71 -10.18 -4.21
C GLN A 203 -2.40 -10.51 -5.53
N TYR A 204 -3.24 -9.61 -6.02
CA TYR A 204 -3.90 -9.73 -7.32
C TYR A 204 -3.15 -8.88 -8.35
N PHE A 205 -2.48 -9.56 -9.29
CA PHE A 205 -1.76 -8.95 -10.40
C PHE A 205 -2.63 -8.89 -11.65
N VAL A 206 -2.79 -7.70 -12.21
CA VAL A 206 -3.55 -7.42 -13.44
C VAL A 206 -2.64 -6.68 -14.44
N PRO A 207 -1.98 -7.40 -15.37
CA PRO A 207 -1.24 -6.81 -16.47
C PRO A 207 -2.19 -6.48 -17.65
N THR A 208 -2.51 -5.20 -17.83
CA THR A 208 -3.16 -4.67 -19.04
C THR A 208 -2.11 -4.31 -20.09
N ASP A 209 -2.51 -3.92 -21.31
CA ASP A 209 -1.57 -3.46 -22.34
C ASP A 209 -0.84 -2.14 -21.97
N SER A 210 -1.37 -1.36 -21.02
CA SER A 210 -0.86 -0.04 -20.60
C SER A 210 -0.21 -0.01 -19.21
N ILE A 211 -0.72 -0.81 -18.27
CA ILE A 211 -0.27 -0.85 -16.87
C ILE A 211 -0.18 -2.28 -16.32
N ILE A 212 0.70 -2.49 -15.35
CA ILE A 212 0.62 -3.61 -14.41
C ILE A 212 0.10 -3.02 -13.10
N LEU A 213 -1.11 -3.40 -12.72
CA LEU A 213 -1.70 -3.07 -11.42
C LEU A 213 -1.51 -4.26 -10.47
N ALA A 214 -1.12 -3.99 -9.24
CA ALA A 214 -1.03 -4.99 -8.18
C ALA A 214 -1.76 -4.52 -6.93
N VAL A 215 -2.86 -5.19 -6.58
CA VAL A 215 -3.52 -5.03 -5.27
C VAL A 215 -2.89 -6.02 -4.31
N SER A 216 -2.22 -5.55 -3.25
CA SER A 216 -1.65 -6.40 -2.21
C SER A 216 -2.43 -6.21 -0.90
N ILE A 217 -2.85 -7.31 -0.30
CA ILE A 217 -3.61 -7.36 0.95
C ILE A 217 -2.79 -8.17 1.96
N THR A 218 -2.53 -7.57 3.11
CA THR A 218 -1.57 -8.05 4.11
C THR A 218 -2.26 -8.20 5.46
N PHE A 219 -2.27 -9.42 5.99
CA PHE A 219 -2.97 -9.77 7.23
C PHE A 219 -2.09 -10.56 8.20
N THR A 220 -2.19 -10.28 9.51
CA THR A 220 -1.77 -11.26 10.52
C THR A 220 -2.53 -12.58 10.31
N GLN A 221 -1.86 -13.72 10.54
CA GLN A 221 -2.47 -15.04 10.38
C GLN A 221 -3.81 -15.16 11.14
N SER A 222 -3.90 -14.56 12.33
CA SER A 222 -5.14 -14.50 13.12
C SER A 222 -6.29 -13.82 12.36
N PHE A 223 -6.08 -12.62 11.82
CA PHE A 223 -7.11 -11.87 11.11
C PHE A 223 -7.48 -12.56 9.79
N TYR A 224 -6.50 -13.13 9.08
CA TYR A 224 -6.74 -13.91 7.88
C TYR A 224 -7.63 -15.14 8.14
N ASP A 225 -7.49 -15.79 9.30
CA ASP A 225 -8.32 -16.93 9.68
C ASP A 225 -9.66 -16.57 10.32
N GLU A 226 -9.76 -15.40 10.95
CA GLU A 226 -11.01 -14.84 11.49
C GLU A 226 -11.96 -14.32 10.40
N GLN A 227 -11.46 -13.48 9.47
CA GLN A 227 -12.31 -12.77 8.50
C GLN A 227 -11.62 -12.31 7.19
N GLY A 228 -10.29 -12.37 7.11
CA GLY A 228 -9.54 -11.76 6.00
C GLY A 228 -9.77 -12.40 4.63
N LYS A 229 -10.30 -13.63 4.57
CA LYS A 229 -10.65 -14.32 3.30
C LYS A 229 -11.80 -13.62 2.58
N ASP A 230 -12.86 -13.31 3.30
CA ASP A 230 -14.07 -12.66 2.77
C ASP A 230 -13.74 -11.23 2.31
N ILE A 231 -12.87 -10.54 3.05
CA ILE A 231 -12.33 -9.22 2.67
C ILE A 231 -11.46 -9.33 1.41
N ILE A 232 -10.60 -10.35 1.28
CA ILE A 232 -9.78 -10.57 0.08
C ILE A 232 -10.65 -10.75 -1.16
N ASP A 233 -11.67 -11.61 -1.09
CA ASP A 233 -12.51 -11.87 -2.26
C ASP A 233 -13.37 -10.64 -2.63
N HIS A 234 -13.98 -9.92 -1.67
CA HIS A 234 -14.71 -8.66 -1.97
C HIS A 234 -13.80 -7.59 -2.58
N VAL A 235 -12.64 -7.32 -1.97
CA VAL A 235 -11.69 -6.31 -2.47
C VAL A 235 -11.18 -6.67 -3.88
N PHE A 236 -10.98 -7.96 -4.18
CA PHE A 236 -10.56 -8.41 -5.52
C PHE A 236 -11.70 -8.57 -6.54
N GLU A 237 -12.96 -8.47 -6.15
CA GLU A 237 -14.13 -8.47 -7.04
C GLU A 237 -14.69 -7.05 -7.30
N SER A 238 -14.51 -6.12 -6.35
CA SER A 238 -14.81 -4.69 -6.52
C SER A 238 -13.84 -3.92 -7.42
N LEU A 239 -12.67 -4.49 -7.75
CA LEU A 239 -11.66 -3.84 -8.59
C LEU A 239 -12.18 -3.56 -9.99
N VAL A 240 -12.21 -2.28 -10.38
CA VAL A 240 -12.47 -1.81 -11.75
C VAL A 240 -11.27 -1.02 -12.24
N ILE A 241 -10.84 -1.27 -13.48
CA ILE A 241 -9.81 -0.51 -14.20
C ILE A 241 -10.52 0.03 -15.46
N PRO A 242 -10.50 1.35 -15.72
CA PRO A 242 -11.05 1.92 -16.96
C PRO A 242 -10.33 1.43 -18.23
N ASP A 243 -11.02 1.46 -19.36
CA ASP A 243 -10.50 1.11 -20.70
C ASP A 243 -9.49 2.16 -21.24
#